data_AF-A0A7U9P7D6-F1
#
_entry.id   AF-A0A7U9P7D6-F1
#
_cell.length_a   1.000
_cell.length_b   1.000
_cell.length_c   1.000
_cell.angle_alpha   90.00
_cell.angle_beta   90.00
_cell.angle_gamma   90.00
#
_symmetry.space_group_name_H-M   'P 1'
#
loop_
_entity.id
_entity.type
_entity.pdbx_description
1 polymer ?
#
loop_
_entity_poly.entity_id
_entity_poly.type
_entity_poly.pdbx_seq_one_letter_code
_entity_poly.pdbx_strand_id
1 'polypeptide(L)' 'MKKKEREDMTPATEIKKPSLQSLIESGKVKVFKTDDEGRVLLNPDDPDDLEWFED' A
#
# COMPACT_ATOMS: atom_id res chain seq x y z
N MET A 1 12.95 -47.89 -4.99
CA MET A 1 13.33 -47.61 -3.59
C MET A 1 12.71 -46.27 -3.19
N LYS A 2 11.99 -46.24 -2.06
CA LYS A 2 11.15 -45.13 -1.56
C LYS A 2 11.92 -44.38 -0.45
N LYS A 3 12.30 -43.10 -0.62
CA LYS A 3 12.67 -42.10 0.43
C LYS A 3 12.75 -40.72 -0.27
N LYS A 4 12.25 -39.59 0.22
CA LYS A 4 11.49 -39.21 1.42
C LYS A 4 11.12 -37.74 1.16
N GLU A 5 9.83 -37.40 1.19
CA GLU A 5 9.33 -36.03 1.18
C GLU A 5 10.08 -35.21 2.24
N ARG A 6 10.65 -34.08 1.82
CA ARG A 6 10.83 -32.93 2.70
C ARG A 6 9.99 -31.82 2.10
N GLU A 7 8.70 -31.93 2.34
CA GLU A 7 7.86 -30.75 2.42
C GLU A 7 8.39 -29.96 3.63
N ASP A 8 9.33 -29.04 3.40
CA ASP A 8 9.59 -27.92 4.29
C ASP A 8 8.36 -26.99 4.25
N MET A 9 7.23 -27.52 4.73
CA MET A 9 6.03 -26.76 5.04
C MET A 9 6.32 -26.00 6.32
N THR A 10 7.14 -24.95 6.19
CA THR A 10 6.97 -23.80 7.07
C THR A 10 5.48 -23.44 6.99
N PRO A 11 4.74 -23.36 8.11
CA PRO A 11 3.40 -22.82 8.04
C PRO A 11 3.60 -21.41 7.52
N ALA A 12 3.26 -21.18 6.25
CA ALA A 12 3.06 -19.85 5.74
C ALA A 12 1.90 -19.32 6.58
N THR A 13 2.22 -18.66 7.70
CA THR A 13 1.31 -17.72 8.32
C THR A 13 0.99 -16.76 7.20
N GLU A 14 -0.12 -17.00 6.51
CA GLU A 14 -0.75 -16.03 5.64
C GLU A 14 -1.11 -14.86 6.54
N ILE A 15 -0.13 -13.99 6.74
CA ILE A 15 -0.38 -12.64 7.21
C ILE A 15 -1.24 -12.08 6.09
N LYS A 16 -2.56 -12.06 6.32
CA LYS A 16 -3.53 -11.43 5.43
C LYS A 16 -3.04 -10.01 5.27
N LYS A 17 -2.34 -9.74 4.16
CA LYS A 17 -1.89 -8.39 3.84
C LYS A 17 -3.16 -7.55 3.80
N PRO A 18 -3.28 -6.48 4.61
CA PRO A 18 -4.46 -5.65 4.56
C PRO A 18 -4.63 -5.21 3.11
N SER A 19 -5.86 -5.37 2.61
CA SER A 19 -6.17 -4.93 1.26
C SER A 19 -5.89 -3.42 1.15
N LEU A 20 -5.47 -2.98 -0.03
CA LEU A 20 -5.22 -1.56 -0.27
C LEU A 20 -6.46 -0.71 0.09
N GLN A 21 -7.65 -1.23 -0.21
CA GLN A 21 -8.93 -0.61 0.17
C GLN A 21 -9.07 -0.47 1.70
N SER A 22 -8.78 -1.51 2.49
CA SER A 22 -8.83 -1.41 3.95
C SER A 22 -7.81 -0.43 4.54
N LEU A 23 -6.66 -0.23 3.87
CA LEU A 23 -5.68 0.78 4.28
C LEU A 23 -6.15 2.21 3.99
N ILE A 24 -6.86 2.41 2.88
CA ILE A 24 -7.50 3.68 2.54
C ILE A 24 -8.63 3.99 3.53
N GLU A 25 -9.52 3.03 3.79
CA GLU A 25 -10.64 3.18 4.71
C GLU A 25 -10.20 3.44 6.15
N SER A 26 -9.06 2.86 6.56
CA SER A 26 -8.47 3.10 7.89
C SER A 26 -7.66 4.41 7.97
N GLY A 27 -7.57 5.18 6.88
CA GLY A 27 -6.79 6.43 6.83
C GLY A 27 -5.29 6.23 6.95
N LYS A 28 -4.79 4.99 6.81
CA LYS A 28 -3.36 4.67 6.91
C LYS A 28 -2.58 5.02 5.66
N VAL A 29 -3.27 5.19 4.54
CA VAL A 29 -2.69 5.53 3.24
C VAL A 29 -3.53 6.65 2.62
N LYS A 30 -2.86 7.71 2.18
CA LYS A 30 -3.46 8.82 1.42
C LYS A 30 -3.52 8.43 -0.06
N VAL A 31 -4.67 8.68 -0.69
CA VAL A 31 -4.85 8.48 -2.15
C VAL A 31 -4.82 9.84 -2.81
N PHE A 32 -3.88 10.00 -3.74
CA PHE A 32 -3.77 11.20 -4.55
C PHE A 32 -4.68 11.12 -5.77
N LYS A 33 -5.27 12.25 -6.14
CA LYS A 33 -5.87 12.41 -7.48
C LYS A 33 -4.77 12.74 -8.46
N THR A 34 -4.93 12.32 -9.70
CA THR A 34 -4.02 12.67 -10.79
C THR A 34 -4.77 13.32 -11.94
N ASP A 35 -4.09 14.16 -12.72
CA ASP A 35 -4.61 14.66 -13.99
C ASP A 35 -4.47 13.62 -15.12
N ASP A 36 -4.89 13.99 -16.33
CA ASP A 36 -4.82 13.15 -17.54
C ASP A 36 -3.38 12.87 -17.99
N GLU A 37 -2.40 13.65 -17.52
CA GLU A 37 -0.97 13.44 -17.74
C GLU A 37 -0.32 12.58 -16.66
N GLY A 38 -1.08 12.17 -15.64
CA GLY A 38 -0.61 11.37 -14.50
C GLY A 38 0.12 12.17 -13.42
N ARG A 39 0.02 13.50 -13.44
CA ARG A 39 0.60 14.36 -12.40
C ARG A 39 -0.31 14.38 -11.18
N VAL A 40 0.29 14.36 -9.99
CA VAL A 40 -0.45 14.44 -8.72
C VAL A 40 -1.07 15.82 -8.56
N LEU A 41 -2.35 15.84 -8.23
CA LEU A 41 -3.12 17.04 -7.90
C LEU A 41 -3.11 17.24 -6.39
N LEU A 42 -2.22 18.11 -5.92
CA LEU A 42 -2.11 18.52 -4.52
C LEU A 42 -3.10 19.65 -4.22
N ASN A 43 -3.69 19.62 -3.03
CA ASN A 43 -4.57 20.67 -2.54
C ASN A 43 -3.77 21.70 -1.73
N PRO A 44 -3.65 22.97 -2.16
CA PRO A 44 -2.90 23.99 -1.42
C PRO A 44 -3.53 24.38 -0.08
N ASP A 45 -4.81 24.04 0.14
CA ASP A 45 -5.51 24.26 1.41
C ASP A 45 -5.36 23.08 2.39
N ASP A 46 -4.77 21.96 1.96
CA ASP A 46 -4.49 20.80 2.81
C ASP A 46 -3.08 20.93 3.41
N PRO A 47 -2.92 21.02 4.74
CA PRO A 47 -1.60 21.14 5.36
C PRO A 47 -0.68 19.96 5.08
N ASP A 48 -1.23 18.75 4.86
CA ASP A 48 -0.46 17.56 4.51
C ASP A 48 0.01 17.59 3.04
N ASP A 49 -0.65 18.36 2.18
CA ASP A 49 -0.17 18.58 0.81
C ASP A 49 0.78 19.79 0.75
N LEU A 50 0.61 20.76 1.67
CA LEU A 50 1.44 21.97 1.76
C LEU A 50 2.93 21.63 1.95
N GLU A 51 3.24 20.58 2.72
CA GLU A 51 4.61 20.09 2.94
C GLU A 51 5.33 19.68 1.64
N TRP A 52 4.59 19.40 0.56
CA TRP A 52 5.13 19.00 -0.74
C TRP A 52 5.38 20.19 -1.68
N PHE A 53 4.96 21.40 -1.31
CA PHE A 53 5.20 22.62 -2.09
C PHE A 53 6.43 23.40 -1.64
N GLU A 54 6.95 23.10 -0.44
CA GLU A 54 8.16 23.74 0.10
C GLU A 54 9.40 22.93 -0.31
N ASP A 55 10.13 23.41 -1.33
CA ASP A 55 11.47 22.94 -1.75
C ASP A 55 12.53 23.99 -1.38
#